data_AF-A0A1A8T9I9-F1
#
_entry.id   AF-A0A1A8T9I9-F1
#
_cell.length_a   1.000
_cell.length_b   1.000
_cell.length_c   1.000
_cell.angle_alpha   90.00
_cell.angle_beta   90.00
_cell.angle_gamma   90.00
#
_symmetry.space_group_name_H-M   'P 1'
#
loop_
_entity.id
_entity.type
_entity.pdbx_description
1 polymer ?
#
loop_
_entity_poly.entity_id
_entity_poly.type
_entity_poly.pdbx_seq_one_letter_code
_entity_poly.pdbx_strand_id
1 'polypeptide(L)'
;MNEFTYIYDGQTHTDATPEFMAKLGINEETQESIIRQQAFETEQAAAQRMKNREMAYKSESDPLFLEALRKSAAGDEEGAEVARTLGLRAVEQIQAKYPI
;
A
#
# COMPACT_ATOMS: atom_id res chain seq x y z
N MET A 1 -6.85 4.83 4.73
CA MET A 1 -6.14 3.76 5.46
C MET A 1 -7.10 3.32 6.55
N ASN A 2 -7.40 2.02 6.64
CA ASN A 2 -8.11 1.54 7.82
C ASN A 2 -7.10 1.53 8.96
N GLU A 3 -7.44 2.24 10.02
CA GLU A 3 -6.69 2.25 11.28
C GLU A 3 -6.96 0.93 12.02
N PHE A 4 -5.97 0.41 12.74
CA PHE A 4 -6.13 -0.80 13.53
C PHE A 4 -7.18 -0.55 14.63
N THR A 5 -8.07 -1.51 14.85
CA THR A 5 -9.10 -1.45 15.88
C THR A 5 -9.19 -2.76 16.63
N TYR A 6 -9.38 -2.71 17.95
CA TYR A 6 -9.70 -3.87 18.77
C TYR A 6 -10.91 -3.58 19.67
N ILE A 7 -11.55 -4.65 20.16
CA ILE A 7 -12.70 -4.54 21.07
C ILE A 7 -12.27 -5.02 22.45
N TYR A 8 -12.49 -4.20 23.46
CA TYR A 8 -12.32 -4.55 24.87
C TYR A 8 -13.52 -4.06 25.67
N ASP A 9 -14.09 -4.92 26.52
CA ASP A 9 -15.29 -4.62 27.33
C ASP A 9 -16.46 -4.01 26.53
N GLY A 10 -16.69 -4.52 25.31
CA GLY A 10 -17.75 -4.02 24.42
C GLY A 10 -17.48 -2.65 23.78
N GLN A 11 -16.32 -2.04 24.02
CA GLN A 11 -15.89 -0.78 23.43
C GLN A 11 -14.82 -1.00 22.37
N THR A 12 -14.90 -0.23 21.28
CA THR A 12 -13.88 -0.24 20.22
C THR A 12 -12.79 0.78 20.53
N HIS A 13 -11.54 0.36 20.43
CA HIS A 13 -10.36 1.18 20.64
C HIS A 13 -9.44 1.11 19.43
N THR A 14 -8.75 2.22 19.13
CA THR A 14 -7.71 2.31 18.09
C THR A 14 -6.31 2.42 18.67
N ASP A 15 -6.18 2.93 19.89
CA ASP A 15 -4.92 3.09 20.60
C ASP A 15 -4.51 1.75 21.23
N ALA A 16 -3.50 1.11 20.65
CA ALA A 16 -2.91 -0.14 21.13
C ALA A 16 -1.59 0.09 21.88
N THR A 17 -1.35 1.29 22.42
CA THR A 17 -0.16 1.55 23.24
C THR A 17 -0.25 0.83 24.59
N PRO A 18 0.86 0.26 25.11
CA PRO A 18 0.87 -0.41 26.41
C PRO A 18 0.33 0.48 27.54
N GLU A 19 0.66 1.78 27.53
CA GLU A 19 0.22 2.74 28.54
C GLU A 19 -1.30 2.97 28.52
N PHE A 20 -1.91 3.01 27.33
CA PHE A 20 -3.36 3.15 27.19
C PHE A 20 -4.08 1.87 27.61
N MET A 21 -3.60 0.71 27.16
CA MET A 21 -4.18 -0.57 27.52
C MET A 21 -4.07 -0.88 29.02
N ALA A 22 -2.96 -0.50 29.66
CA ALA A 22 -2.79 -0.63 31.10
C ALA A 22 -3.80 0.25 31.88
N LYS A 23 -4.09 1.47 31.40
CA LYS A 23 -5.13 2.35 31.98
C LYS A 23 -6.53 1.77 31.85
N LEU A 24 -6.79 0.99 30.80
CA LEU A 24 -8.05 0.27 30.61
C LEU A 24 -8.16 -0.99 31.49
N GLY A 25 -7.11 -1.37 32.21
CA GLY A 25 -7.09 -2.59 33.04
C GLY A 25 -6.89 -3.87 32.23
N ILE A 26 -6.42 -3.77 30.97
CA ILE A 26 -6.10 -4.92 30.14
C ILE A 26 -4.88 -5.63 30.74
N ASN A 27 -4.95 -6.95 30.94
CA ASN A 27 -3.83 -7.72 31.46
C ASN A 27 -2.70 -7.89 30.43
N GLU A 28 -1.49 -8.20 30.87
CA GLU A 28 -0.30 -8.31 30.01
C GLU A 28 -0.48 -9.32 28.85
N GLU A 29 -1.08 -10.48 29.10
CA GLU A 29 -1.32 -11.49 28.06
C GLU A 29 -2.22 -10.97 26.93
N THR A 30 -3.28 -10.25 27.29
CA THR A 30 -4.23 -9.66 26.33
C THR A 30 -3.58 -8.48 25.60
N GLN A 31 -2.78 -7.66 26.30
CA GLN A 31 -1.99 -6.60 25.67
C GLN A 31 -1.05 -7.16 24.60
N GLU A 32 -0.32 -8.22 24.91
CA GLU A 32 0.55 -8.89 23.93
C GLU A 32 -0.25 -9.42 22.74
N SER A 33 -1.42 -9.99 22.97
CA SER A 33 -2.29 -10.49 21.90
C SER A 33 -2.71 -9.36 20.96
N ILE A 34 -3.14 -8.21 21.51
CA ILE A 34 -3.55 -7.03 20.73
C ILE A 34 -2.37 -6.48 19.92
N ILE A 35 -1.19 -6.36 20.53
CA ILE A 35 0.03 -5.88 19.85
C ILE A 35 0.43 -6.83 18.71
N ARG A 36 0.40 -8.15 18.96
CA ARG A 36 0.68 -9.16 17.92
C ARG A 36 -0.31 -9.07 16.77
N GLN A 37 -1.60 -8.86 17.07
CA GLN A 37 -2.63 -8.67 16.05
C GLN A 37 -2.38 -7.40 15.23
N GLN A 38 -2.08 -6.27 15.87
CA GLN A 38 -1.76 -5.01 15.18
C GLN A 38 -0.56 -5.16 14.25
N ALA A 39 0.51 -5.83 14.72
CA ALA A 39 1.70 -6.08 13.92
C ALA A 39 1.38 -6.94 12.68
N PHE A 40 0.61 -8.03 12.87
CA PHE A 40 0.20 -8.91 11.79
C PHE A 40 -0.69 -8.19 10.76
N GLU A 41 -1.66 -7.39 11.20
CA GLU A 41 -2.52 -6.62 10.29
C GLU A 41 -1.71 -5.56 9.52
N THR A 42 -0.75 -4.91 10.18
CA THR A 42 0.16 -3.94 9.54
C THR A 42 1.01 -4.60 8.46
N GLU A 43 1.57 -5.78 8.76
CA GLU A 43 2.36 -6.57 7.81
C GLU A 43 1.52 -7.03 6.62
N GLN A 44 0.32 -7.57 6.88
CA GLN A 44 -0.61 -7.95 5.81
C GLN A 44 -1.01 -6.76 4.93
N ALA A 45 -1.30 -5.61 5.54
CA ALA A 45 -1.63 -4.41 4.79
C ALA A 45 -0.45 -3.95 3.91
N ALA A 46 0.80 -4.04 4.40
CA ALA A 46 1.99 -3.74 3.61
C ALA A 46 2.17 -4.72 2.44
N ALA A 47 2.02 -6.02 2.68
CA ALA A 47 2.09 -7.04 1.64
C ALA A 47 1.00 -6.83 0.57
N GLN A 48 -0.21 -6.45 0.97
CA GLN A 48 -1.29 -6.14 0.04
C GLN A 48 -1.01 -4.88 -0.78
N ARG A 49 -0.44 -3.83 -0.17
CA ARG A 49 0.00 -2.63 -0.89
C ARG A 49 1.05 -2.95 -1.94
N MET A 50 2.04 -3.79 -1.61
CA MET A 50 3.05 -4.27 -2.56
C MET A 50 2.40 -5.00 -3.76
N LYS A 51 1.51 -5.97 -3.49
CA LYS A 51 0.79 -6.70 -4.55
C LYS A 51 -0.03 -5.78 -5.44
N ASN A 52 -0.77 -4.85 -4.83
CA ASN A 52 -1.58 -3.88 -5.58
C ASN A 52 -0.71 -2.98 -6.46
N ARG A 53 0.44 -2.51 -5.94
CA ARG A 53 1.39 -1.69 -6.70
C ARG A 53 1.95 -2.46 -7.91
N GLU A 54 2.32 -3.73 -7.71
CA GLU A 54 2.80 -4.60 -8.80
C GLU A 54 1.74 -4.79 -9.88
N MET A 55 0.49 -5.09 -9.50
CA MET A 55 -0.61 -5.25 -10.45
C MET A 55 -0.91 -3.95 -11.21
N ALA A 56 -0.84 -2.81 -10.54
CA ALA A 56 -1.05 -1.51 -11.16
C ALA A 56 0.07 -1.19 -12.16
N TYR A 57 1.33 -1.48 -11.84
CA TYR A 57 2.41 -1.32 -12.82
C TYR A 57 2.16 -2.13 -14.09
N LYS A 58 1.81 -3.41 -13.95
CA LYS A 58 1.54 -4.32 -15.09
C LYS A 58 0.38 -3.85 -15.97
N SER A 59 -0.64 -3.23 -15.38
CA SER A 59 -1.87 -2.86 -16.10
C SER A 59 -1.91 -1.42 -16.58
N GLU A 60 -1.25 -0.49 -15.89
CA GLU A 60 -1.37 0.94 -16.13
C GLU A 60 -0.08 1.55 -16.69
N SER A 61 1.10 1.09 -16.26
CA SER A 61 2.41 1.68 -16.62
C SER A 61 3.11 0.89 -17.74
N ASP A 62 3.27 -0.42 -17.56
CA ASP A 62 4.03 -1.27 -18.47
C ASP A 62 3.55 -1.19 -19.94
N PRO A 63 2.23 -1.16 -20.23
CA PRO A 63 1.75 -1.00 -21.60
C PRO A 63 2.23 0.30 -22.28
N LEU A 64 2.38 1.38 -21.52
CA LEU A 64 2.84 2.67 -22.04
C LEU A 64 4.33 2.64 -22.38
N PHE A 65 5.14 1.98 -21.56
CA PHE A 65 6.56 1.77 -21.86
C PHE A 65 6.76 0.83 -23.04
N LEU A 66 5.97 -0.24 -23.15
CA LEU A 66 5.99 -1.13 -24.32
C LEU A 66 5.58 -0.39 -25.60
N GLU A 67 4.57 0.47 -25.53
CA GLU A 67 4.16 1.30 -26.67
C GLU A 67 5.25 2.29 -27.06
N ALA A 68 5.96 2.89 -26.09
CA ALA A 68 7.09 3.74 -26.38
C ALA A 68 8.22 3.01 -27.12
N LEU A 69 8.56 1.80 -26.68
CA LEU A 69 9.55 0.95 -27.37
C LEU A 69 9.12 0.62 -28.79
N ARG A 70 7.85 0.23 -28.98
CA ARG A 70 7.27 -0.08 -30.29
C ARG A 70 7.36 1.12 -31.24
N LYS A 71 7.03 2.32 -30.75
CA LYS A 71 7.03 3.55 -31.55
C LYS A 71 8.43 4.00 -31.94
N SER A 72 9.39 3.97 -31.01
CA SER A 72 10.79 4.26 -31.33
C SER A 72 11.35 3.27 -32.35
N ALA A 73 11.04 1.97 -32.20
CA ALA A 73 11.42 0.96 -33.19
C ALA A 73 10.79 1.19 -34.58
N ALA A 74 9.65 1.87 -34.64
CA ALA A 74 8.99 2.26 -35.89
C ALA A 74 9.47 3.62 -36.44
N GLY A 75 10.42 4.29 -35.77
CA GLY A 75 10.93 5.61 -36.14
C GLY A 75 10.04 6.79 -35.69
N ASP A 76 8.98 6.53 -34.92
CA ASP A 76 8.11 7.55 -34.32
C ASP A 76 8.67 7.99 -32.96
N GLU A 77 9.74 8.77 -32.98
CA GLU A 77 10.41 9.22 -31.75
C GLU A 77 9.56 10.20 -30.94
N GLU A 78 8.79 11.08 -31.60
CA GLU A 78 7.87 11.99 -30.90
C GLU A 78 6.77 11.21 -30.17
N GLY A 79 6.14 10.26 -30.85
CA GLY A 79 5.14 9.41 -30.24
C GLY A 79 5.70 8.51 -29.14
N ALA A 80 6.96 8.08 -29.27
CA ALA A 80 7.66 7.33 -28.23
C ALA A 80 7.88 8.16 -26.96
N GLU A 81 8.27 9.43 -27.09
CA GLU A 81 8.42 10.34 -25.94
C GLU A 81 7.10 10.65 -25.24
N VAL A 82 6.02 10.82 -26.01
CA VAL A 82 4.68 10.97 -25.43
C VAL A 82 4.32 9.74 -24.58
N ALA A 83 4.54 8.54 -25.12
CA ALA A 83 4.25 7.30 -24.39
C ALA A 83 5.13 7.12 -23.14
N ARG A 84 6.42 7.46 -23.21
CA ARG A 84 7.32 7.47 -22.04
C ARG A 84 6.84 8.42 -20.95
N THR A 85 6.47 9.65 -21.34
CA THR A 85 6.00 10.67 -20.40
C THR A 85 4.72 10.22 -19.69
N LEU A 86 3.78 9.61 -20.43
CA LEU A 86 2.57 9.03 -19.85
C LEU A 86 2.89 7.86 -18.90
N GLY A 87 3.82 6.98 -19.27
CA GLY A 87 4.28 5.87 -18.43
C GLY A 87 4.85 6.36 -17.10
N LEU A 88 5.74 7.36 -17.13
CA LEU A 88 6.29 7.97 -15.92
C LEU A 88 5.22 8.59 -15.02
N ARG A 89 4.25 9.31 -15.62
CA ARG A 89 3.12 9.87 -14.87
C ARG A 89 2.26 8.78 -14.24
N ALA A 90 2.01 7.68 -14.94
CA ALA A 90 1.29 6.54 -14.40
C ALA A 90 2.06 5.94 -13.21
N VAL A 91 3.38 5.78 -13.31
CA VAL A 91 4.22 5.35 -12.19
C VAL A 91 4.01 6.27 -10.99
N GLU A 92 4.18 7.59 -11.12
CA GLU A 92 4.00 8.54 -10.01
C GLU A 92 2.63 8.39 -9.32
N GLN A 93 1.56 8.25 -10.10
CA GLN A 93 0.21 8.04 -9.58
C GLN A 93 0.06 6.72 -8.83
N ILE A 94 0.64 5.64 -9.35
CA ILE A 94 0.64 4.31 -8.71
C ILE A 94 1.40 4.36 -7.38
N GLN A 95 2.54 5.05 -7.34
CA GLN A 95 3.34 5.20 -6.11
C GLN A 95 2.60 5.98 -5.04
N ALA A 96 1.89 7.04 -5.42
CA ALA A 96 1.05 7.80 -4.50
C ALA A 96 -0.15 6.99 -3.99
N LYS A 97 -0.75 6.15 -4.84
CA LYS A 97 -1.91 5.31 -4.51
C LYS A 97 -1.55 4.11 -3.63
N TYR A 98 -0.37 3.52 -3.83
CA TYR A 98 0.11 2.34 -3.10
C TYR A 98 1.50 2.60 -2.49
N PRO A 99 1.57 3.40 -1.41
CA PRO A 99 2.82 3.65 -0.70
C PRO A 99 3.32 2.35 -0.07
N ILE A 100 4.63 2.11 -0.21
CA ILE A 100 5.35 1.00 0.42
C ILE A 100 6.24 1.61 1.49
#